data_AF-A0A0E9XSQ5-F1
#
_entry.id   AF-A0A0E9XSQ5-F1
#
_cell.length_a   1.000
_cell.length_b   1.000
_cell.length_c   1.000
_cell.angle_alpha   90.00
_cell.angle_beta   90.00
_cell.angle_gamma   90.00
#
_symmetry.space_group_name_H-M   'P 1'
#
loop_
_entity.id
_entity.type
_entity.pdbx_description
1 polymer ?
#
loop_
_entity_poly.entity_id
_entity_poly.type
_entity_poly.pdbx_seq_one_letter_code
_entity_poly.pdbx_strand_id
1 'polypeptide(L)'
;MHASSSLLKKLDVVYHAALRFVTCASVHTHHCNLYEMVQWTSLYSRRKTHMLIFIFKALLGKLPQYISGLLKYYSSSHNTRSSEKILLMVPSIRTELGKSAFSFHAPHVWNELQGILNLKSLPSLDMFKNMLKSVFTEQCYCF
;
A
#
# COMPACT_ATOMS: atom_id res chain seq x y z
N MET A 1 5.46 -2.59 -5.82
CA MET A 1 6.01 -3.81 -6.43
C MET A 1 4.84 -4.62 -6.95
N HIS A 2 4.49 -4.39 -8.21
CA HIS A 2 3.33 -4.98 -8.86
C HIS A 2 3.71 -6.39 -9.35
N ALA A 3 2.93 -7.41 -9.01
CA ALA A 3 3.13 -8.79 -9.44
C ALA A 3 1.83 -9.30 -10.07
N SER A 4 1.90 -10.31 -10.94
CA SER A 4 0.70 -10.87 -11.55
C SER A 4 -0.21 -11.50 -10.49
N SER A 5 -1.52 -11.45 -10.72
CA SER A 5 -2.51 -12.07 -9.84
C SER A 5 -2.26 -13.58 -9.68
N SER A 6 -1.81 -14.26 -10.75
CA SER A 6 -1.43 -15.67 -10.72
C SER A 6 -0.29 -15.97 -9.76
N LEU A 7 0.73 -15.10 -9.69
CA LEU A 7 1.85 -15.26 -8.78
C LEU A 7 1.45 -14.94 -7.34
N LEU A 8 0.67 -13.88 -7.13
CA LEU A 8 0.17 -13.51 -5.80
C LEU A 8 -0.70 -14.60 -5.18
N LYS A 9 -1.56 -15.24 -5.99
CA LYS A 9 -2.35 -16.40 -5.53
C LYS A 9 -1.47 -17.55 -5.03
N LYS A 10 -0.40 -17.88 -5.74
CA LYS A 10 0.54 -18.93 -5.31
C LYS A 10 1.22 -18.57 -3.98
N LEU A 11 1.59 -17.30 -3.80
CA LEU A 11 2.18 -16.82 -2.56
C LEU A 11 1.19 -16.91 -1.38
N ASP A 12 -0.07 -16.53 -1.60
CA ASP A 12 -1.13 -16.60 -0.59
C ASP A 12 -1.40 -18.05 -0.17
N VAL A 13 -1.38 -19.02 -1.10
CA VAL A 13 -1.50 -20.46 -0.79
C VAL A 13 -0.42 -20.93 0.18
N VAL A 14 0.85 -20.61 -0.10
CA VAL A 14 1.97 -20.99 0.78
C VAL A 14 1.84 -20.34 2.16
N TYR A 15 1.43 -19.07 2.19
CA TYR A 15 1.21 -18.34 3.45
C TYR A 15 0.07 -18.93 4.28
N HIS A 16 -1.06 -19.28 3.67
CA HIS A 16 -2.18 -19.92 4.38
C HIS A 16 -1.82 -21.33 4.85
N ALA A 17 -1.04 -22.09 4.08
CA ALA A 17 -0.54 -23.38 4.50
C ALA A 17 0.35 -23.26 5.76
N ALA A 18 1.26 -22.27 5.78
CA ALA A 18 2.08 -21.99 6.95
C ALA A 18 1.25 -21.56 8.17
N LEU A 19 0.22 -20.73 7.97
CA LEU A 19 -0.69 -20.35 9.05
C LEU A 19 -1.42 -21.56 9.63
N ARG A 20 -1.97 -22.44 8.77
CA ARG A 20 -2.63 -23.67 9.22
C ARG A 20 -1.69 -24.59 9.99
N PHE A 21 -0.43 -24.68 9.56
CA PHE A 21 0.58 -25.46 10.27
C PHE A 21 0.82 -24.91 11.68
N VAL A 22 0.96 -23.60 11.83
CA VAL A 22 1.21 -22.95 13.13
C VAL A 22 -0.02 -22.98 14.03
N THR A 23 -1.22 -22.80 13.48
CA THR A 23 -2.48 -22.78 14.27
C THR A 23 -3.10 -24.16 14.46
N CYS A 24 -2.53 -25.21 13.87
CA CYS A 24 -3.12 -26.55 13.78
C CYS A 24 -4.57 -26.53 13.28
N ALA A 25 -4.93 -25.55 12.44
CA ALA A 25 -6.29 -25.38 11.96
C ALA A 25 -6.62 -26.37 10.83
N SER A 26 -7.90 -26.71 10.70
CA SER A 26 -8.39 -27.57 9.63
C SER A 26 -8.06 -27.00 8.24
N VAL A 27 -7.89 -27.88 7.25
CA VAL A 27 -7.70 -27.50 5.85
C VAL A 27 -8.87 -26.65 5.34
N HIS A 28 -10.08 -26.89 5.85
CA HIS A 28 -11.29 -26.15 5.48
C HIS A 28 -11.47 -24.83 6.23
N THR A 29 -10.60 -24.50 7.19
CA THR A 29 -10.69 -23.23 7.91
C THR A 29 -10.51 -22.06 6.95
N HIS A 30 -11.47 -21.14 7.00
CA HIS A 30 -11.45 -19.93 6.19
C HIS A 30 -10.24 -19.04 6.56
N HIS A 31 -9.60 -18.41 5.58
CA HIS A 31 -8.35 -17.68 5.81
C HIS A 31 -8.51 -16.48 6.75
N CYS A 32 -9.69 -15.86 6.84
CA CYS A 32 -9.91 -14.78 7.81
C CYS A 32 -9.82 -15.27 9.24
N ASN A 33 -10.36 -16.46 9.52
CA ASN A 33 -10.29 -17.07 10.85
C ASN A 33 -8.83 -17.42 11.18
N LEU A 34 -8.04 -17.84 10.19
CA LEU A 34 -6.60 -18.05 10.37
C LEU A 34 -5.88 -16.75 10.79
N TYR A 35 -6.19 -15.63 10.12
CA TYR A 35 -5.62 -14.33 10.45
C TYR A 35 -5.99 -13.85 11.85
N GLU A 36 -7.24 -14.06 12.27
CA GLU A 36 -7.71 -13.72 13.61
C GLU A 36 -7.00 -14.54 14.69
N MET A 37 -6.83 -15.85 14.49
CA MET A 37 -6.13 -16.71 15.44
C MET A 37 -4.71 -16.24 15.74
N VAL A 38 -3.99 -15.74 14.73
CA VAL A 38 -2.60 -15.25 14.90
C VAL A 38 -2.51 -13.73 15.07
N GLN A 39 -3.62 -13.00 14.98
CA GLN A 39 -3.67 -11.53 14.95
C GLN A 39 -2.76 -10.92 13.86
N TRP A 40 -2.65 -11.59 12.71
CA TRP A 40 -1.83 -11.14 11.59
C TRP A 40 -2.68 -10.53 10.48
N THR A 41 -2.14 -9.53 9.79
CA THR A 41 -2.76 -8.96 8.60
C THR A 41 -2.58 -9.85 7.37
N SER A 42 -3.49 -9.71 6.40
CA SER A 42 -3.37 -10.36 5.09
C SER A 42 -2.07 -9.96 4.37
N LEU A 43 -1.53 -10.83 3.52
CA LEU A 43 -0.36 -10.48 2.72
C LEU A 43 -0.64 -9.30 1.78
N TYR A 44 -1.87 -9.15 1.29
CA TYR A 44 -2.26 -7.98 0.51
C TYR A 44 -2.04 -6.69 1.31
N SER A 45 -2.57 -6.62 2.53
CA SER A 45 -2.41 -5.47 3.42
C SER A 45 -0.92 -5.21 3.70
N ARG A 46 -0.12 -6.25 3.96
CA ARG A 46 1.34 -6.10 4.19
C ARG A 46 2.06 -5.52 2.99
N ARG A 47 1.77 -6.01 1.77
CA ARG A 47 2.36 -5.50 0.52
C ARG A 47 1.98 -4.03 0.30
N LYS A 48 0.71 -3.68 0.52
CA LYS A 48 0.20 -2.31 0.37
C LYS A 48 0.85 -1.36 1.38
N THR A 49 0.92 -1.74 2.65
CA THR A 49 1.62 -0.99 3.70
C THR A 49 3.10 -0.81 3.37
N HIS A 50 3.79 -1.85 2.92
CA HIS A 50 5.20 -1.75 2.53
C HIS A 50 5.40 -0.78 1.35
N MET A 51 4.53 -0.84 0.34
CA MET A 51 4.55 0.10 -0.78
C MET A 51 4.35 1.55 -0.30
N LEU A 52 3.37 1.79 0.57
CA LEU A 52 3.09 3.13 1.11
C LEU A 52 4.26 3.67 1.96
N ILE A 53 4.88 2.83 2.79
CA ILE A 53 6.08 3.22 3.55
C ILE A 53 7.24 3.55 2.60
N PHE A 54 7.41 2.78 1.52
CA PHE A 54 8.44 3.04 0.53
C PHE A 54 8.23 4.39 -0.17
N ILE A 55 7.01 4.68 -0.60
CA ILE A 55 6.64 5.98 -1.18
C ILE A 55 6.89 7.10 -0.18
N PHE A 56 6.46 6.92 1.07
CA PHE A 56 6.65 7.92 2.11
C PHE A 56 8.14 8.22 2.38
N LYS A 57 9.00 7.20 2.41
CA LYS A 57 10.46 7.38 2.49
C LYS A 57 11.01 8.16 1.30
N ALA A 58 10.48 7.93 0.10
CA ALA A 58 10.84 8.69 -1.09
C ALA A 58 10.46 10.17 -0.95
N LEU A 59 9.26 10.46 -0.43
CA LEU A 59 8.79 11.83 -0.17
C LEU A 59 9.60 12.55 0.91
N LEU A 60 10.09 11.82 1.91
CA LEU A 60 11.03 12.35 2.90
C LEU A 60 12.45 12.56 2.37
N GLY A 61 12.74 12.25 1.10
CA GLY A 61 14.08 12.35 0.53
C GLY A 61 15.08 11.32 1.07
N LYS A 62 14.60 10.24 1.72
CA LYS A 62 15.46 9.18 2.30
C LYS A 62 15.83 8.07 1.33
N LEU A 63 15.40 8.17 0.07
CA LEU A 63 15.73 7.23 -1.00
C LEU A 63 16.63 7.90 -2.03
N PRO A 64 17.36 7.11 -2.85
CA PRO A 64 18.17 7.65 -3.93
C PRO A 64 17.40 8.55 -4.89
N GLN A 65 18.10 9.54 -5.45
CA GLN A 65 17.50 10.60 -6.28
C GLN A 65 16.73 10.07 -7.50
N TYR A 66 17.18 8.96 -8.08
CA TYR A 66 16.51 8.35 -9.24
C TYR A 66 15.14 7.75 -8.90
N ILE A 67 14.86 7.45 -7.62
CA ILE A 67 13.54 7.00 -7.15
C ILE A 67 12.70 8.19 -6.70
N SER A 68 13.26 9.07 -5.85
CA SER A 68 12.53 10.23 -5.33
C SER A 68 12.12 11.18 -6.45
N GLY A 69 12.98 11.39 -7.45
CA GLY A 69 12.71 12.24 -8.62
C GLY A 69 11.60 11.73 -9.54
N LEU A 70 11.16 10.47 -9.39
CA LEU A 70 9.98 9.94 -10.11
C LEU A 70 8.67 10.43 -9.50
N LEU A 71 8.67 10.88 -8.24
CA LEU A 71 7.50 11.39 -7.56
C LEU A 71 7.49 12.92 -7.67
N LYS A 72 6.44 13.44 -8.31
CA LYS A 72 6.24 14.89 -8.45
C LYS A 72 5.03 15.31 -7.64
N TYR A 73 5.18 16.34 -6.83
CA TYR A 73 4.04 16.93 -6.12
C TYR A 73 3.06 17.53 -7.13
N TYR A 74 1.78 17.39 -6.83
CA TYR A 74 0.73 18.05 -7.58
C TYR A 74 0.69 19.53 -7.19
N SER A 75 0.91 20.41 -8.17
CA SER A 75 0.77 21.85 -8.00
C SER A 75 -0.40 22.35 -8.84
N SER A 76 -1.46 22.84 -8.19
CA SER A 76 -2.55 23.55 -8.87
C SER A 76 -2.28 25.04 -8.90
N SER A 77 -2.58 25.70 -10.02
CA SER A 77 -2.59 27.18 -10.09
C SER A 77 -3.77 27.81 -9.36
N HIS A 78 -4.75 27.01 -8.95
CA HIS A 78 -5.98 27.46 -8.29
C HIS A 78 -6.06 26.91 -6.86
N ASN A 79 -6.51 27.73 -5.90
CA ASN A 79 -6.76 27.34 -4.52
C ASN A 79 -8.02 26.47 -4.41
N THR A 80 -7.89 25.20 -4.79
CA THR A 80 -8.93 24.19 -4.60
C THR A 80 -8.78 23.52 -3.23
N ARG A 81 -9.85 22.94 -2.69
CA ARG A 81 -9.80 22.18 -1.41
C ARG A 81 -8.80 21.00 -1.43
N SER A 82 -8.40 20.54 -2.63
CA SER A 82 -7.34 19.55 -2.84
C SER A 82 -5.92 20.11 -2.70
N SER A 83 -5.72 21.43 -2.79
CA SER A 83 -4.40 22.08 -2.63
C SER A 83 -3.87 22.01 -1.21
N GLU A 84 -4.73 21.75 -0.22
CA GLU A 84 -4.30 21.55 1.17
C GLU A 84 -3.75 20.15 1.45
N LYS A 85 -3.90 19.20 0.51
CA LYS A 85 -3.45 17.81 0.68
C LYS A 85 -2.12 17.59 -0.03
N ILE A 86 -1.32 16.67 0.51
CA ILE A 86 -0.08 16.24 -0.13
C ILE A 86 -0.41 15.26 -1.26
N LEU A 87 -0.77 15.77 -2.44
CA LEU A 87 -1.06 14.97 -3.61
C LEU A 87 0.14 14.85 -4.54
N LEU A 88 0.22 13.73 -5.26
CA LEU A 88 1.23 13.49 -6.28
C LEU A 88 0.61 13.53 -7.67
N MET A 89 1.38 14.01 -8.65
CA MET A 89 0.98 13.99 -10.05
C MET A 89 0.95 12.55 -10.56
N VAL A 90 -0.21 12.10 -11.04
CA VAL A 90 -0.37 10.80 -11.69
C VAL A 90 -0.21 10.99 -13.20
N PRO A 91 0.81 10.40 -13.86
CA PRO A 91 0.96 10.51 -15.30
C PRO A 91 -0.16 9.77 -16.04
N SER A 92 -0.52 10.25 -17.24
CA SER A 92 -1.48 9.54 -18.10
C SER A 92 -0.80 8.36 -18.78
N ILE A 93 -1.27 7.14 -18.52
CA ILE A 93 -0.73 5.90 -19.08
C ILE A 93 -1.84 5.08 -19.71
N ARG A 94 -1.63 4.63 -20.95
CA ARG A 94 -2.59 3.83 -21.72
C ARG A 94 -2.40 2.31 -21.56
N THR A 95 -1.18 1.86 -21.30
CA THR A 95 -0.82 0.44 -21.22
C THR A 95 -0.91 -0.11 -19.80
N GLU A 96 -1.40 -1.34 -19.62
CA GLU A 96 -1.43 -2.03 -18.33
C GLU A 96 -0.03 -2.21 -17.72
N LEU A 97 0.98 -2.53 -18.55
CA LEU A 97 2.37 -2.61 -18.09
C LEU A 97 2.86 -1.27 -17.55
N GLY A 98 2.56 -0.16 -18.22
CA GLY A 98 2.91 1.17 -17.73
C GLY A 98 2.23 1.52 -16.39
N LYS A 99 0.99 1.04 -16.15
CA LYS A 99 0.31 1.24 -14.86
C LYS A 99 1.02 0.51 -13.70
N SER A 100 1.82 -0.51 -14.01
CA SER A 100 2.64 -1.21 -13.02
C SER A 100 3.95 -0.48 -12.67
N ALA A 101 4.35 0.50 -13.50
CA ALA A 101 5.57 1.27 -13.27
C ALA A 101 5.47 2.11 -12.00
N PHE A 102 6.60 2.28 -11.31
CA PHE A 102 6.64 3.03 -10.05
C PHE A 102 6.13 4.47 -10.22
N SER A 103 6.50 5.14 -11.31
CA SER A 103 6.10 6.51 -11.64
C SER A 103 4.59 6.72 -11.76
N PHE A 104 3.81 5.66 -11.97
CA PHE A 104 2.34 5.72 -11.98
C PHE A 104 1.72 5.10 -10.74
N HIS A 105 2.15 3.88 -10.39
CA HIS A 105 1.53 3.12 -9.32
C HIS A 105 1.73 3.80 -7.96
N ALA A 106 2.90 4.40 -7.73
CA ALA A 106 3.18 5.11 -6.49
C ALA A 106 2.27 6.33 -6.27
N PRO A 107 2.19 7.32 -7.19
CA PRO A 107 1.31 8.46 -7.00
C PRO A 107 -0.17 8.06 -6.95
N HIS A 108 -0.58 7.03 -7.70
CA HIS A 108 -1.94 6.51 -7.64
C HIS A 108 -2.31 6.00 -6.24
N VAL A 109 -1.53 5.04 -5.70
CA VAL A 109 -1.81 4.43 -4.38
C VAL A 109 -1.66 5.45 -3.25
N TRP A 110 -0.73 6.40 -3.38
CA TRP A 110 -0.60 7.49 -2.41
C TRP A 110 -1.81 8.42 -2.39
N ASN A 111 -2.31 8.81 -3.56
CA ASN A 111 -3.48 9.69 -3.66
C ASN A 111 -4.75 9.01 -3.14
N GLU A 112 -4.91 7.69 -3.36
CA GLU A 112 -5.96 6.90 -2.71
C GLU A 112 -5.87 6.97 -1.18
N LEU A 113 -4.67 6.81 -0.60
CA LEU A 113 -4.46 6.93 0.84
C LEU A 113 -4.78 8.33 1.36
N GLN A 114 -4.41 9.37 0.61
CA GLN A 114 -4.71 10.77 0.96
C GLN A 114 -6.21 11.08 0.95
N GLY A 115 -7.01 10.34 0.18
CA GLY A 115 -8.47 10.40 0.27
C GLY A 115 -8.99 10.00 1.66
N ILE A 116 -8.30 9.10 2.35
CA ILE A 116 -8.67 8.59 3.68
C ILE A 116 -8.04 9.45 4.78
N LEU A 117 -6.72 9.68 4.72
CA LEU A 117 -5.96 10.31 5.81
C LEU A 117 -5.95 11.85 5.77
N ASN A 118 -6.18 12.46 4.61
CA ASN A 118 -6.21 13.93 4.44
C ASN A 118 -5.01 14.66 5.06
N LEU A 119 -3.78 14.19 4.80
CA LEU A 119 -2.57 14.76 5.41
C LEU A 119 -2.23 16.11 4.75
N LYS A 120 -2.04 17.14 5.59
CA LYS A 120 -1.60 18.48 5.16
C LYS A 120 -0.09 18.68 5.25
N SER A 121 0.58 17.91 6.10
CA SER A 121 2.03 17.92 6.29
C SER A 121 2.56 16.49 6.41
N LEU A 122 3.86 16.29 6.13
CA LEU A 122 4.49 14.99 6.29
C LEU A 122 4.78 14.76 7.78
N PRO A 123 4.15 13.76 8.43
CA PRO A 123 4.43 13.43 9.82
C PRO A 123 5.79 12.73 9.98
N SER A 124 6.14 12.32 11.19
CA SER A 124 7.27 11.41 11.37
C SER A 124 6.97 10.02 10.77
N LEU A 125 8.03 9.27 10.43
CA LEU A 125 7.89 7.93 9.88
C LEU A 125 7.13 6.98 10.81
N ASP A 126 7.33 7.08 12.12
CA ASP A 126 6.68 6.20 13.07
C ASP A 126 5.21 6.55 13.29
N MET A 127 4.87 7.85 13.29
CA MET A 127 3.47 8.28 13.23
C MET A 127 2.78 7.76 11.97
N PHE A 128 3.44 7.87 10.82
CA PHE A 128 2.90 7.36 9.56
C PHE A 128 2.65 5.85 9.60
N LYS A 129 3.59 5.04 10.11
CA LYS A 129 3.38 3.60 10.29
C LYS A 129 2.19 3.28 11.19
N ASN A 130 2.00 4.04 12.27
CA ASN A 130 0.87 3.84 13.18
C ASN A 130 -0.47 4.18 12.52
N MET A 131 -0.52 5.25 11.72
CA MET A 131 -1.71 5.56 10.91
C MET A 131 -2.00 4.48 9.85
N LEU A 132 -0.97 3.89 9.24
CA LEU A 132 -1.18 2.77 8.32
C LEU A 132 -1.71 1.53 9.04
N LYS A 133 -1.26 1.26 10.27
CA LYS A 133 -1.82 0.16 11.06
C LYS A 133 -3.31 0.34 11.24
N SER A 134 -3.78 1.51 11.71
CA SER A 134 -5.22 1.74 11.92
C SER A 134 -6.05 1.63 10.64
N VAL A 135 -5.49 1.97 9.48
CA VAL A 135 -6.17 1.83 8.18
C VAL A 135 -6.29 0.36 7.73
N PHE A 136 -5.31 -0.48 8.07
CA PHE A 136 -5.19 -1.85 7.54
C PHE A 136 -5.40 -2.97 8.58
N THR A 137 -5.69 -2.66 9.84
CA THR A 137 -5.81 -3.63 10.93
C THR A 137 -7.03 -4.55 10.83
N GLU A 138 -8.07 -4.20 10.07
CA GLU A 138 -9.37 -4.88 10.19
C GLU A 138 -9.93 -5.48 8.89
N GLN A 139 -9.18 -5.42 7.78
CA GLN A 139 -9.69 -5.91 6.50
C GLN A 139 -9.05 -7.25 6.14
N CYS A 140 -9.77 -8.33 6.43
CA CYS A 140 -9.61 -9.56 5.67
C CYS A 140 -10.15 -9.31 4.26
N TYR A 141 -9.27 -9.17 3.28
CA TYR A 141 -9.67 -9.06 1.88
C TYR A 141 -9.91 -10.45 1.32
N CYS A 142 -11.16 -10.89 1.35
CA CYS A 142 -11.61 -12.10 0.66
C CYS A 142 -11.62 -11.82 -0.85
N PHE A 143 -10.84 -12.59 -1.63
CA PHE A 143 -10.86 -12.60 -3.09
C PHE A 143 -11.20 -13.99 -3.60
#